data_AF-A0A6G7VCR3-F1
#
_entry.id   AF-A0A6G7VCR3-F1
#
_cell.length_a   1.000
_cell.length_b   1.000
_cell.length_c   1.000
_cell.angle_alpha   90.00
_cell.angle_beta   90.00
_cell.angle_gamma   90.00
#
_symmetry.space_group_name_H-M   'P 1'
#
loop_
_entity.id
_entity.type
_entity.pdbx_description
1 polymer ?
#
loop_
_entity_poly.entity_id
_entity_poly.type
_entity_poly.pdbx_seq_one_letter_code
_entity_poly.pdbx_strand_id
1 'polypeptide(L)'
;MSAKSQGSLLSALFPLMVLYAGTVALFVLTREGATGIALYWGYFVPVIGVISLITAWGNAYARGDSRLFYLIKQVIIWGAFIWVLDLLHKMGVDSALGGQKAAVTLIMMTAMVAFLVGLYLDAKMVFYGAFLGFCGYLLADPKHSAILVKIGAPFKVVDPANKPVTMVSLVAVIAFLIAAFLLLSTRGSVAARRGS
;
A
#
# COMPACT_ATOMS: atom_id res chain seq x y z
N MET A 1 16.26 -1.58 -25.81
CA MET A 1 16.41 -2.24 -24.49
C MET A 1 16.61 -3.74 -24.72
N SER A 2 17.68 -4.33 -24.18
CA SER A 2 17.89 -5.80 -24.25
C SER A 2 16.85 -6.54 -23.39
N ALA A 3 16.42 -7.73 -23.79
CA ALA A 3 15.49 -8.58 -23.01
C ALA A 3 15.95 -8.78 -21.54
N LYS A 4 17.26 -8.77 -21.30
CA LYS A 4 17.87 -8.86 -19.96
C LYS A 4 17.59 -7.62 -19.09
N SER A 5 17.54 -6.43 -19.71
CA SER A 5 17.20 -5.16 -19.06
C SER A 5 15.70 -5.08 -18.73
N GLN A 6 14.85 -5.60 -19.62
CA GLN A 6 13.40 -5.60 -19.44
C GLN A 6 12.96 -6.55 -18.31
N GLY A 7 13.55 -7.76 -18.23
CA GLY A 7 13.31 -8.71 -17.14
C GLY A 7 13.76 -8.20 -15.76
N SER A 8 14.83 -7.40 -15.70
CA SER A 8 15.28 -6.77 -14.44
C SER A 8 14.38 -5.63 -13.98
N LEU A 9 13.65 -4.97 -14.88
CA LEU A 9 12.74 -3.89 -14.53
C LEU A 9 11.39 -4.44 -14.04
N LEU A 10 10.87 -5.45 -14.73
CA LEU A 10 9.61 -6.10 -14.32
C LEU A 10 9.73 -6.70 -12.91
N SER A 11 10.83 -7.40 -12.62
CA SER A 11 11.08 -7.97 -11.29
C SER A 11 11.22 -6.90 -10.20
N ALA A 12 11.70 -5.71 -10.55
CA ALA A 12 11.82 -4.57 -9.64
C ALA A 12 10.46 -3.99 -9.25
N LEU A 13 9.55 -3.92 -10.24
CA LEU A 13 8.22 -3.32 -10.08
C LEU A 13 7.21 -4.31 -9.52
N PHE A 14 7.46 -5.61 -9.66
CA PHE A 14 6.55 -6.68 -9.23
C PHE A 14 6.03 -6.50 -7.79
N PRO A 15 6.84 -6.19 -6.77
CA PRO A 15 6.32 -5.99 -5.42
C PRO A 15 5.33 -4.81 -5.33
N LEU A 16 5.61 -3.71 -6.03
CA LEU A 16 4.67 -2.58 -6.10
C LEU A 16 3.40 -2.98 -6.86
N MET A 17 3.50 -3.73 -7.95
CA MET A 17 2.33 -4.22 -8.68
C MET A 17 1.42 -5.07 -7.77
N VAL A 18 2.00 -5.96 -6.97
CA VAL A 18 1.25 -6.78 -6.00
C VAL A 18 0.52 -5.90 -4.98
N LEU A 19 1.17 -4.86 -4.44
CA LEU A 19 0.54 -3.95 -3.48
C LEU A 19 -0.67 -3.23 -4.08
N TYR A 20 -0.49 -2.56 -5.21
CA TYR A 20 -1.54 -1.73 -5.80
C TYR A 20 -2.65 -2.60 -6.41
N ALA A 21 -2.31 -3.62 -7.21
CA ALA A 21 -3.31 -4.49 -7.82
C ALA A 21 -4.07 -5.33 -6.77
N GLY A 22 -3.37 -5.85 -5.75
CA GLY A 22 -3.98 -6.59 -4.66
C GLY A 22 -4.96 -5.72 -3.86
N THR A 23 -4.59 -4.47 -3.57
CA THR A 23 -5.48 -3.52 -2.90
C THR A 23 -6.72 -3.21 -3.73
N VAL A 24 -6.58 -2.99 -5.05
CA VAL A 24 -7.72 -2.75 -5.95
C VAL A 24 -8.65 -3.97 -5.97
N ALA A 25 -8.09 -5.18 -6.09
CA ALA A 25 -8.87 -6.42 -6.09
C ALA A 25 -9.63 -6.60 -4.77
N LEU A 26 -8.97 -6.43 -3.63
CA LEU A 26 -9.61 -6.51 -2.31
C LEU A 26 -10.67 -5.42 -2.11
N PHE A 27 -10.42 -4.21 -2.61
CA PHE A 27 -11.41 -3.13 -2.57
C PHE A 27 -12.69 -3.50 -3.34
N VAL A 28 -12.55 -4.06 -4.54
CA VAL A 28 -13.70 -4.51 -5.36
C VAL A 28 -14.48 -5.59 -4.61
N LEU A 29 -13.79 -6.63 -4.13
CA LEU A 29 -14.42 -7.70 -3.34
C LEU A 29 -15.14 -7.15 -2.10
N THR A 30 -14.58 -6.13 -1.45
CA THR A 30 -15.18 -5.50 -0.27
C THR A 30 -16.46 -4.76 -0.62
N ARG A 31 -16.49 -4.05 -1.76
CA ARG A 31 -17.69 -3.34 -2.21
C ARG A 31 -18.80 -4.28 -2.67
N GLU A 32 -18.43 -5.42 -3.26
CA GLU A 32 -19.38 -6.45 -3.71
C GLU A 32 -19.96 -7.28 -2.57
N GLY A 33 -19.50 -7.05 -1.33
CA GLY A 33 -20.03 -7.73 -0.14
C GLY A 33 -19.57 -9.18 -0.01
N ALA A 34 -18.40 -9.52 -0.55
CA ALA A 34 -17.86 -10.87 -0.44
C ALA A 34 -17.73 -11.30 1.04
N THR A 35 -18.13 -12.53 1.34
CA THR A 35 -18.02 -13.11 2.68
C THR A 35 -16.56 -13.26 3.10
N GLY A 36 -16.25 -12.99 4.38
CA GLY A 36 -14.91 -13.17 4.91
C GLY A 36 -13.93 -12.04 4.58
N ILE A 37 -14.41 -10.87 4.17
CA ILE A 37 -13.55 -9.77 3.69
C ILE A 37 -12.47 -9.33 4.69
N ALA A 38 -12.79 -9.31 5.98
CA ALA A 38 -11.83 -8.96 7.03
C ALA A 38 -10.65 -9.94 7.09
N LEU A 39 -10.89 -11.23 6.82
CA LEU A 39 -9.84 -12.24 6.76
C LEU A 39 -8.91 -12.01 5.56
N TYR A 40 -9.47 -11.71 4.38
CA TYR A 40 -8.65 -11.43 3.20
C TYR A 40 -7.75 -10.21 3.39
N TRP A 41 -8.28 -9.12 3.97
CA TRP A 41 -7.46 -7.99 4.36
C TRP A 41 -6.43 -8.37 5.43
N GLY A 42 -6.81 -9.19 6.42
CA GLY A 42 -5.92 -9.70 7.45
C GLY A 42 -4.71 -10.45 6.88
N TYR A 43 -4.93 -11.32 5.90
CA TYR A 43 -3.85 -12.01 5.20
C TYR A 43 -3.01 -11.11 4.30
N PHE A 44 -3.57 -10.01 3.81
CA PHE A 44 -2.83 -9.06 2.97
C PHE A 44 -1.89 -8.15 3.78
N VAL A 45 -2.21 -7.85 5.04
CA VAL A 45 -1.34 -7.07 5.95
C VAL A 45 0.11 -7.59 6.03
N PRO A 46 0.37 -8.87 6.33
CA PRO A 46 1.75 -9.38 6.36
C PRO A 46 2.42 -9.32 4.98
N VAL A 47 1.67 -9.45 3.89
CA VAL A 47 2.22 -9.27 2.52
C VAL A 47 2.73 -7.84 2.34
N ILE A 48 1.98 -6.84 2.80
CA ILE A 48 2.40 -5.44 2.78
C ILE A 48 3.69 -5.25 3.58
N GLY A 49 3.76 -5.81 4.80
CA GLY A 49 4.95 -5.73 5.65
C GLY A 49 6.19 -6.38 5.01
N VAL A 50 6.05 -7.56 4.39
CA VAL A 50 7.13 -8.23 3.67
C VAL A 50 7.60 -7.41 2.47
N ILE A 51 6.67 -6.85 1.69
CA ILE A 51 7.05 -6.01 0.55
C ILE A 51 7.77 -4.75 1.02
N SER A 52 7.31 -4.10 2.09
CA SER A 52 7.98 -2.97 2.74
C SER A 52 9.43 -3.27 3.12
N LEU A 53 9.66 -4.45 3.70
CA LEU A 53 11.00 -4.90 4.07
C LEU A 53 11.92 -5.00 2.85
N ILE A 54 11.43 -5.62 1.76
CA ILE A 54 12.23 -5.88 0.56
C ILE A 54 12.49 -4.59 -0.24
N THR A 55 11.50 -3.71 -0.38
CA THR A 55 11.57 -2.57 -1.32
C THR A 55 12.45 -1.42 -0.87
N ALA A 56 12.77 -1.30 0.42
CA ALA A 56 13.63 -0.24 0.92
C ALA A 56 15.04 -0.68 1.34
N TRP A 57 15.39 -1.96 1.11
CA TRP A 57 16.77 -2.43 1.24
C TRP A 57 17.76 -1.60 0.39
N GLY A 58 17.36 -1.23 -0.83
CA GLY A 58 18.15 -0.36 -1.71
C GLY A 58 18.27 1.08 -1.23
N ASN A 59 17.25 1.61 -0.55
CA ASN A 59 17.25 2.98 -0.03
C ASN A 59 18.31 3.16 1.07
N ALA A 60 18.38 2.21 2.02
CA ALA A 60 19.36 2.27 3.11
C ALA A 60 20.80 2.29 2.56
N TYR A 61 21.09 1.50 1.51
CA TYR A 61 22.40 1.53 0.85
C TYR A 61 22.67 2.86 0.13
N ALA A 62 21.67 3.40 -0.58
CA ALA A 62 21.81 4.68 -1.28
C ALA A 62 22.10 5.85 -0.32
N ARG A 63 21.51 5.83 0.88
CA ARG A 63 21.71 6.86 1.93
C ARG A 63 23.00 6.67 2.73
N GLY A 64 23.61 5.50 2.69
CA GLY A 64 24.77 5.16 3.53
C GLY A 64 24.40 4.75 4.95
N ASP A 65 23.13 4.43 5.18
CA ASP A 65 22.62 4.01 6.48
C ASP A 65 22.90 2.52 6.73
N SER A 66 22.88 2.13 8.01
CA SER A 66 22.95 0.72 8.40
C SER A 66 21.70 -0.04 7.93
N ARG A 67 21.89 -0.92 6.93
CA ARG A 67 20.84 -1.83 6.41
C ARG A 67 20.28 -2.73 7.49
N LEU A 68 21.12 -3.17 8.43
CA LEU A 68 20.71 -4.02 9.55
C LEU A 68 19.76 -3.25 10.48
N PHE A 69 20.11 -2.00 10.82
CA PHE A 69 19.27 -1.17 11.69
C PHE A 69 17.93 -0.81 11.05
N TYR A 70 17.93 -0.55 9.73
CA TYR A 70 16.71 -0.41 8.94
C TYR A 70 15.81 -1.66 9.04
N LEU A 71 16.39 -2.84 8.83
CA LEU A 71 15.64 -4.11 8.87
C LEU A 71 15.05 -4.37 10.25
N ILE A 72 15.83 -4.13 11.31
CA ILE A 72 15.36 -4.23 12.69
C ILE A 72 14.16 -3.32 12.93
N LYS A 73 14.22 -2.04 12.50
CA LYS A 73 13.09 -1.11 12.64
C LYS A 73 11.84 -1.60 11.92
N GLN A 74 11.97 -2.07 10.68
CA GLN A 74 10.84 -2.59 9.91
C GLN A 74 10.21 -3.83 10.58
N VAL A 75 11.04 -4.77 11.05
CA VAL A 75 10.56 -5.96 11.76
C VAL A 75 9.85 -5.58 13.05
N ILE A 76 10.37 -4.62 13.81
CA ILE A 76 9.73 -4.12 15.02
C ILE A 76 8.38 -3.48 14.69
N ILE A 77 8.31 -2.58 13.69
CA ILE A 77 7.07 -1.86 13.36
C ILE A 77 5.99 -2.82 12.85
N TRP A 78 6.30 -3.63 11.83
CA TRP A 78 5.33 -4.55 11.25
C TRP A 78 5.00 -5.72 12.18
N GLY A 79 5.99 -6.23 12.91
CA GLY A 79 5.80 -7.29 13.91
C GLY A 79 4.93 -6.82 15.08
N ALA A 80 5.20 -5.63 15.63
CA ALA A 80 4.35 -5.05 16.67
C ALA A 80 2.94 -4.77 16.17
N PHE A 81 2.79 -4.27 14.94
CA PHE A 81 1.47 -4.05 14.35
C PHE A 81 0.68 -5.35 14.20
N ILE A 82 1.27 -6.40 13.62
CA ILE A 82 0.63 -7.72 13.48
C ILE A 82 0.28 -8.29 14.86
N TRP A 83 1.16 -8.14 15.85
CA TRP A 83 0.89 -8.59 17.21
C TRP A 83 -0.29 -7.85 17.84
N VAL A 84 -0.40 -6.53 17.64
CA VAL A 84 -1.57 -5.74 18.09
C VAL A 84 -2.85 -6.22 17.41
N LEU A 85 -2.82 -6.50 16.10
CA LEU A 85 -3.98 -7.03 15.39
C LEU A 85 -4.43 -8.40 15.95
N ASP A 86 -3.48 -9.30 16.23
CA ASP A 86 -3.77 -10.59 16.85
C ASP A 86 -4.38 -10.45 18.26
N LEU A 87 -3.89 -9.50 19.07
CA LEU A 87 -4.48 -9.19 20.37
C LEU A 87 -5.92 -8.68 20.24
N LEU A 88 -6.18 -7.74 19.32
CA LEU A 88 -7.53 -7.21 19.09
C LEU A 88 -8.49 -8.31 18.62
N HIS A 89 -8.01 -9.21 17.77
CA HIS A 89 -8.77 -10.37 17.33
C HIS A 89 -9.14 -11.29 18.51
N LYS A 90 -8.15 -11.64 19.35
CA LYS A 90 -8.35 -12.46 20.56
C LYS A 90 -9.29 -11.83 21.57
N MET A 91 -9.31 -10.49 21.64
CA MET A 91 -10.26 -9.73 22.48
C MET A 91 -11.68 -9.66 21.88
N GLY A 92 -11.91 -10.21 20.69
CA GLY A 92 -13.22 -10.24 20.05
C GLY A 92 -13.63 -8.92 19.39
N VAL A 93 -12.68 -7.99 19.15
CA VAL A 93 -12.96 -6.67 18.55
C VAL A 93 -13.60 -6.79 17.17
N ASP A 94 -13.14 -7.74 16.35
CA ASP A 94 -13.71 -7.97 15.01
C ASP A 94 -15.18 -8.39 15.07
N SER A 95 -15.52 -9.22 16.06
CA SER A 95 -16.90 -9.69 16.29
C SER A 95 -17.79 -8.54 16.79
N ALA A 96 -17.26 -7.69 17.68
CA ALA A 96 -17.98 -6.53 18.20
C ALA A 96 -18.25 -5.46 17.13
N LEU A 97 -17.31 -5.24 16.21
CA LEU A 97 -17.46 -4.28 15.11
C LEU A 97 -18.37 -4.80 13.99
N GLY A 98 -18.33 -6.11 13.73
CA GLY A 98 -18.94 -6.72 12.55
C GLY A 98 -18.06 -6.60 11.31
N GLY A 99 -18.21 -7.54 10.36
CA GLY A 99 -17.23 -7.80 9.30
C GLY A 99 -16.82 -6.59 8.44
N GLN A 100 -17.76 -5.77 7.98
CA GLN A 100 -17.44 -4.60 7.15
C GLN A 100 -16.71 -3.50 7.94
N LYS A 101 -17.13 -3.23 9.18
CA LYS A 101 -16.47 -2.23 10.03
C LYS A 101 -15.08 -2.70 10.45
N ALA A 102 -14.93 -3.98 10.79
CA ALA A 102 -13.63 -4.59 11.09
C ALA A 102 -12.66 -4.44 9.90
N ALA A 103 -13.12 -4.74 8.68
CA ALA A 103 -12.30 -4.59 7.48
C ALA A 103 -11.89 -3.12 7.21
N VAL A 104 -12.82 -2.17 7.32
CA VAL A 104 -12.51 -0.74 7.15
C VAL A 104 -11.50 -0.28 8.21
N THR A 105 -11.69 -0.67 9.48
CA THR A 105 -10.75 -0.36 10.57
C THR A 105 -9.37 -0.92 10.28
N LEU A 106 -9.28 -2.18 9.85
CA LEU A 106 -8.01 -2.83 9.50
C LEU A 106 -7.29 -2.09 8.36
N ILE A 107 -8.01 -1.71 7.31
CA ILE A 107 -7.46 -0.95 6.17
C ILE A 107 -6.91 0.40 6.66
N MET A 108 -7.67 1.13 7.47
CA MET A 108 -7.27 2.45 7.98
C MET A 108 -6.06 2.38 8.91
N MET A 109 -6.01 1.38 9.81
CA MET A 109 -4.84 1.15 10.67
C MET A 109 -3.60 0.79 9.84
N THR A 110 -3.77 -0.09 8.85
CA THR A 110 -2.68 -0.49 7.94
C THR A 110 -2.20 0.68 7.09
N ALA A 111 -3.11 1.52 6.61
CA ALA A 111 -2.79 2.74 5.88
C ALA A 111 -1.94 3.69 6.72
N MET A 112 -2.30 3.88 8.00
CA MET A 112 -1.54 4.71 8.94
C MET A 112 -0.12 4.16 9.17
N VAL A 113 0.01 2.85 9.42
CA VAL A 113 1.33 2.22 9.62
C VAL A 113 2.17 2.33 8.35
N ALA A 114 1.61 2.02 7.18
CA ALA A 114 2.30 2.17 5.90
C ALA A 114 2.73 3.62 5.65
N PHE A 115 1.87 4.59 5.98
CA PHE A 115 2.19 6.00 5.85
C PHE A 115 3.34 6.43 6.76
N LEU A 116 3.34 6.00 8.04
CA LEU A 116 4.43 6.28 8.99
C LEU A 116 5.74 5.63 8.55
N VAL A 117 5.71 4.35 8.14
CA VAL A 117 6.86 3.69 7.52
C VAL A 117 7.32 4.47 6.29
N GLY A 118 6.38 5.01 5.53
CA GLY A 118 6.56 5.94 4.44
C GLY A 118 7.47 7.12 4.80
N LEU A 119 7.06 7.87 5.79
CA LEU A 119 7.71 9.11 6.20
C LEU A 119 9.12 8.87 6.73
N TYR A 120 9.33 7.80 7.49
CA TYR A 120 10.58 7.61 8.23
C TYR A 120 11.57 6.65 7.56
N LEU A 121 11.10 5.69 6.76
CA LEU A 121 11.91 4.54 6.32
C LEU A 121 11.88 4.33 4.80
N ASP A 122 10.70 4.35 4.18
CA ASP A 122 10.54 4.11 2.74
C ASP A 122 9.51 5.05 2.10
N ALA A 123 9.96 6.16 1.51
CA ALA A 123 9.07 7.16 0.89
C ALA A 123 8.01 6.59 -0.07
N LYS A 124 8.26 5.43 -0.69
CA LYS A 124 7.27 4.74 -1.54
C LYS A 124 6.01 4.37 -0.77
N MET A 125 6.16 4.00 0.49
CA MET A 125 5.06 3.63 1.37
C MET A 125 4.19 4.81 1.81
N VAL A 126 4.65 6.06 1.67
CA VAL A 126 3.78 7.25 1.85
C VAL A 126 2.63 7.21 0.85
N PHE A 127 2.95 6.99 -0.43
CA PHE A 127 1.96 6.97 -1.51
C PHE A 127 1.06 5.74 -1.41
N TYR A 128 1.62 4.60 -1.02
CA TYR A 128 0.83 3.40 -0.76
C TYR A 128 -0.12 3.57 0.44
N GLY A 129 0.38 4.09 1.57
CA GLY A 129 -0.44 4.37 2.76
C GLY A 129 -1.54 5.39 2.48
N ALA A 130 -1.24 6.46 1.76
CA ALA A 130 -2.26 7.44 1.33
C ALA A 130 -3.31 6.82 0.41
N PHE A 131 -2.90 5.99 -0.54
CA PHE A 131 -3.81 5.25 -1.42
C PHE A 131 -4.69 4.26 -0.65
N LEU A 132 -4.12 3.52 0.30
CA LEU A 132 -4.85 2.57 1.12
C LEU A 132 -5.86 3.29 2.03
N GLY A 133 -5.48 4.44 2.61
CA GLY A 133 -6.37 5.30 3.39
C GLY A 133 -7.52 5.86 2.55
N PHE A 134 -7.24 6.26 1.31
CA PHE A 134 -8.28 6.64 0.35
C PHE A 134 -9.26 5.49 0.06
N CYS A 135 -8.76 4.26 -0.11
CA CYS A 135 -9.62 3.07 -0.25
C CYS A 135 -10.49 2.85 0.99
N GLY A 136 -9.91 2.92 2.19
CA GLY A 136 -10.64 2.80 3.45
C GLY A 136 -11.74 3.87 3.60
N TYR A 137 -11.45 5.12 3.24
CA TYR A 137 -12.42 6.21 3.24
C TYR A 137 -13.61 5.93 2.32
N LEU A 138 -13.37 5.47 1.08
CA LEU A 138 -14.45 5.14 0.13
C LEU A 138 -15.27 3.91 0.52
N LEU A 139 -14.70 3.00 1.33
CA LEU A 139 -15.43 1.86 1.89
C LEU A 139 -16.23 2.24 3.13
N ALA A 140 -15.77 3.25 3.88
CA ALA A 140 -16.47 3.78 5.05
C ALA A 140 -17.73 4.58 4.66
N ASP A 141 -17.65 5.36 3.59
CA ASP A 141 -18.81 6.08 3.01
C ASP A 141 -18.99 5.71 1.53
N PRO A 142 -19.72 4.62 1.24
CA PRO A 142 -19.87 4.13 -0.11
C PRO A 142 -20.82 4.96 -0.97
N LYS A 143 -21.65 5.85 -0.39
CA LYS A 143 -22.77 6.48 -1.10
C LYS A 143 -22.42 7.83 -1.72
N HIS A 144 -21.62 8.68 -1.07
CA HIS A 144 -21.33 10.02 -1.59
C HIS A 144 -19.95 10.51 -1.18
N SER A 145 -18.98 10.39 -2.08
CA SER A 145 -17.64 10.87 -1.79
C SER A 145 -17.30 12.08 -2.66
N ALA A 146 -17.51 13.29 -2.11
CA ALA A 146 -17.18 14.56 -2.76
C ALA A 146 -15.71 14.64 -3.20
N ILE A 147 -14.83 13.85 -2.57
CA ILE A 147 -13.43 13.74 -2.96
C ILE A 147 -13.27 13.14 -4.37
N LEU A 148 -14.18 12.24 -4.78
CA LEU A 148 -14.12 11.60 -6.11
C LEU A 148 -14.35 12.62 -7.22
N VAL A 149 -15.24 13.59 -7.00
CA VAL A 149 -15.49 14.67 -7.97
C VAL A 149 -14.22 15.51 -8.16
N LYS A 150 -13.54 15.87 -7.07
CA LYS A 150 -12.29 16.64 -7.11
C LYS A 150 -11.17 15.88 -7.80
N ILE A 151 -11.03 14.59 -7.53
CA ILE A 151 -10.00 13.74 -8.14
C ILE A 151 -10.32 13.42 -9.60
N GLY A 152 -11.60 13.28 -9.96
CA GLY A 152 -12.02 12.89 -11.31
C GLY A 152 -12.01 14.02 -12.33
N ALA A 153 -12.15 15.28 -11.89
CA ALA A 153 -12.20 16.44 -12.77
C ALA A 153 -10.97 16.61 -13.69
N PRO A 154 -9.72 16.48 -13.21
CA PRO A 154 -8.52 16.54 -14.07
C PRO A 154 -8.48 15.46 -15.16
N PHE A 155 -9.15 14.32 -14.94
CA PHE A 155 -9.15 13.17 -15.84
C PHE A 155 -10.41 13.08 -16.72
N LYS A 156 -11.29 14.08 -16.64
CA LYS A 156 -12.56 14.13 -17.39
C LYS A 156 -13.43 12.87 -17.19
N VAL A 157 -13.40 12.28 -15.99
CA VAL A 157 -14.24 11.13 -15.66
C VAL A 157 -15.69 11.61 -15.57
N VAL A 158 -16.57 11.06 -16.41
CA VAL A 158 -18.00 11.34 -16.36
C VAL A 158 -18.59 10.68 -15.12
N ASP A 159 -19.18 11.50 -14.26
CA ASP A 159 -19.81 11.12 -13.00
C ASP A 159 -18.89 10.28 -12.06
N PRO A 160 -17.82 10.90 -11.51
CA PRO A 160 -16.84 10.19 -10.68
C PRO A 160 -17.44 9.62 -9.39
N ALA A 161 -18.47 10.28 -8.84
CA ALA A 161 -19.09 9.89 -7.58
C ALA A 161 -19.72 8.50 -7.65
N ASN A 162 -20.26 8.13 -8.81
CA ASN A 162 -20.89 6.83 -9.05
C ASN A 162 -19.92 5.78 -9.63
N LYS A 163 -18.63 6.09 -9.75
CA LYS A 163 -17.61 5.19 -10.32
C LYS A 163 -16.43 4.95 -9.37
N PRO A 164 -16.67 4.50 -8.12
CA PRO A 164 -15.63 4.36 -7.11
C PRO A 164 -14.52 3.39 -7.52
N VAL A 165 -14.83 2.29 -8.22
CA VAL A 165 -13.82 1.34 -8.70
C VAL A 165 -12.92 1.96 -9.76
N THR A 166 -13.49 2.68 -10.74
CA THR A 166 -12.71 3.40 -11.75
C THR A 166 -11.77 4.41 -11.09
N MET A 167 -12.27 5.13 -10.08
CA MET A 167 -11.50 6.13 -9.35
C MET A 167 -10.37 5.52 -8.52
N VAL A 168 -10.64 4.41 -7.83
CA VAL A 168 -9.61 3.65 -7.09
C VAL A 168 -8.54 3.13 -8.03
N SER A 169 -8.91 2.54 -9.17
CA SER A 169 -7.95 2.06 -10.17
C SER A 169 -7.08 3.20 -10.72
N LEU A 170 -7.69 4.35 -11.02
CA LEU A 170 -6.97 5.53 -11.50
C LEU A 170 -5.96 6.05 -10.48
N VAL A 171 -6.39 6.22 -9.22
CA VAL A 171 -5.50 6.66 -8.13
C VAL A 171 -4.41 5.61 -7.87
N ALA A 172 -4.72 4.31 -7.97
CA ALA A 172 -3.74 3.24 -7.85
C ALA A 172 -2.65 3.35 -8.91
N VAL A 173 -3.02 3.59 -10.18
CA VAL A 173 -2.05 3.78 -11.27
C VAL A 173 -1.16 4.99 -11.01
N ILE A 174 -1.72 6.12 -10.61
CA ILE A 174 -0.94 7.35 -10.32
C ILE A 174 0.03 7.10 -9.17
N ALA A 175 -0.45 6.56 -8.05
CA ALA A 175 0.37 6.29 -6.88
C ALA A 175 1.46 5.24 -7.18
N PHE A 176 1.12 4.21 -7.96
CA PHE A 176 2.09 3.23 -8.47
C PHE A 176 3.19 3.88 -9.31
N LEU A 177 2.84 4.76 -10.25
CA LEU A 177 3.81 5.44 -11.10
C LEU A 177 4.78 6.32 -10.28
N ILE A 178 4.27 7.01 -9.25
CA ILE A 178 5.11 7.81 -8.34
C ILE A 178 6.04 6.90 -7.53
N ALA A 179 5.51 5.82 -6.94
CA ALA A 179 6.31 4.85 -6.19
C ALA A 179 7.37 4.15 -7.07
N ALA A 180 7.02 3.82 -8.31
CA ALA A 180 7.91 3.23 -9.30
C ALA A 180 9.04 4.20 -9.68
N PHE A 181 8.71 5.48 -9.90
CA PHE A 181 9.71 6.52 -10.15
C PHE A 181 10.72 6.61 -9.00
N LEU A 182 10.25 6.70 -7.75
CA LEU A 182 11.13 6.74 -6.56
C LEU A 182 12.03 5.49 -6.45
N LEU A 183 11.49 4.32 -6.77
CA LEU A 183 12.24 3.07 -6.78
C LEU A 183 13.38 3.12 -7.81
N LEU A 184 13.07 3.54 -9.03
CA LEU A 184 14.03 3.63 -10.12
C LEU A 184 15.10 4.69 -9.86
N SER A 185 14.72 5.86 -9.33
CA SER A 185 15.66 6.90 -8.91
C SER A 185 16.66 6.38 -7.87
N THR A 186 16.18 5.67 -6.85
CA THR A 186 17.05 5.08 -5.83
C THR A 186 18.01 4.07 -6.44
N ARG A 187 17.54 3.21 -7.37
CA ARG A 187 18.42 2.26 -8.07
C ARG A 187 19.51 2.96 -8.88
N GLY A 188 19.20 4.10 -9.51
CA GLY A 188 20.18 4.96 -10.17
C GLY A 188 21.25 5.46 -9.19
N SER A 189 20.85 5.97 -8.02
CA SER A 189 21.78 6.41 -6.97
C SER A 189 22.67 5.27 -6.44
N VAL A 190 22.11 4.08 -6.28
CA VAL A 190 22.88 2.88 -5.88
C VAL A 190 23.93 2.50 -6.95
N ALA A 191 23.56 2.56 -8.23
CA ALA A 191 24.49 2.26 -9.32
C ALA A 191 25.64 3.27 -9.38
N ALA A 192 25.34 4.56 -9.23
CA ALA A 192 26.35 5.62 -9.18
C ALA A 192 27.37 5.40 -8.04
N ARG A 193 26.89 5.04 -6.84
CA ARG A 193 27.75 4.76 -5.67
C ARG A 193 28.62 3.51 -5.79
N ARG A 194 28.26 2.55 -6.64
CA ARG A 194 29.08 1.35 -6.87
C ARG A 194 30.19 1.57 -7.90
N GLY A 195 30.05 2.61 -8.72
CA GLY A 195 31.02 2.99 -9.74
C GLY A 195 32.06 4.02 -9.27
N SER A 196 31.88 4.59 -8.08
CA SER A 196 32.83 5.47 -7.38
C SER A 196 33.64 4.67 -6.37
#